data_AF-A0A452UIQ1-F1
#
_entry.id   AF-A0A452UIQ1-F1
#
_cell.length_a   1.000
_cell.length_b   1.000
_cell.length_c   1.000
_cell.angle_alpha   90.00
_cell.angle_beta   90.00
_cell.angle_gamma   90.00
#
_symmetry.space_group_name_H-M   'P 1'
#
loop_
_entity.id
_entity.type
_entity.pdbx_description
1 polymer ?
#
loop_
_entity_poly.entity_id
_entity_poly.type
_entity_poly.pdbx_seq_one_letter_code
_entity_poly.pdbx_strand_id
1 'polypeptide(L)'
;LPPQDGELPQQRVTGTLVLAVFSAVLGSLQFGYNIGVINAPQKVIERSYNETWLGRQGPEGPGSIPPGTLTTLWALSVAIFSVGGMISSFLIGVISQWLGRKRAMLVSNILAVLGGALMGLANAAASYEMLILGRFLIGAYSGLTSGLVPMYVGEIAPTHLRGALGTLNQLAIVTGILIAQVLGLESMLGTATLWPLLLGITVLPERVPAMSYVSIVAIFGFVAFFEIGPGPIPWFIVAELFGQGPRPAAMAVAGFSNWTCNFIIGMGFQYVAEAMGPYVFLLFAVLLLGFFIFTFLRVPETRGRTFDQISADFRRTPSLLEQEVKPSTELEYLGPDEND
;
A
#
# COMPACT_ATOMS: atom_id res chain seq x y z
N LEU A 1 12.28 11.28 -52.96
CA LEU A 1 10.91 11.05 -52.47
C LEU A 1 10.96 11.07 -50.95
N PRO A 2 10.24 11.97 -50.27
CA PRO A 2 10.13 11.89 -48.82
C PRO A 2 9.32 10.62 -48.45
N PRO A 3 9.53 10.01 -47.28
CA PRO A 3 8.76 8.84 -46.88
C PRO A 3 7.28 9.21 -46.76
N GLN A 4 6.43 8.46 -47.47
CA GLN A 4 5.00 8.39 -47.23
C GLN A 4 4.74 7.57 -45.96
N ASP A 5 3.62 7.88 -45.31
CA ASP A 5 2.99 7.21 -44.17
C ASP A 5 3.40 7.66 -42.77
N GLY A 6 2.51 8.47 -42.19
CA GLY A 6 2.48 8.91 -40.80
C GLY A 6 2.04 7.81 -39.82
N GLU A 7 2.66 6.62 -39.89
CA GLU A 7 2.63 5.69 -38.76
C GLU A 7 3.63 6.17 -37.72
N LEU A 8 3.13 6.67 -36.58
CA LEU A 8 3.95 6.88 -35.39
C LEU A 8 4.71 5.56 -35.13
N PRO A 9 6.05 5.58 -34.99
CA PRO A 9 6.81 4.36 -34.79
C PRO A 9 6.24 3.58 -33.61
N GLN A 10 5.82 2.33 -33.85
CA GLN A 10 5.33 1.43 -32.80
C GLN A 10 6.29 1.51 -31.61
N GLN A 11 5.81 2.01 -30.48
CA GLN A 11 6.61 2.10 -29.25
C GLN A 11 6.94 0.68 -28.79
N ARG A 12 8.14 0.19 -29.15
CA ARG A 12 8.60 -1.16 -28.80
C ARG A 12 9.10 -1.19 -27.37
N VAL A 13 8.85 -2.30 -26.68
CA VAL A 13 9.43 -2.58 -25.37
C VAL A 13 10.94 -2.74 -25.55
N THR A 14 11.71 -1.83 -24.96
CA THR A 14 13.18 -1.87 -24.99
C THR A 14 13.72 -2.54 -23.72
N GLY A 15 14.93 -3.12 -23.79
CA GLY A 15 15.59 -3.68 -22.60
C GLY A 15 15.78 -2.63 -21.50
N THR A 16 16.03 -1.36 -21.87
CA THR A 16 16.13 -0.24 -20.92
C THR A 16 14.82 0.03 -20.18
N LEU A 17 13.67 -0.06 -20.88
CA LEU A 17 12.36 0.10 -20.24
C LEU A 17 12.11 -1.04 -19.25
N VAL A 18 12.40 -2.28 -19.64
CA VAL A 18 12.26 -3.45 -18.76
C VAL A 18 13.11 -3.29 -17.50
N LEU A 19 14.38 -2.90 -17.65
CA LEU A 19 15.28 -2.68 -16.53
C LEU A 19 14.79 -1.56 -15.61
N ALA A 20 14.33 -0.44 -16.17
CA ALA A 20 13.84 0.69 -15.39
C ALA A 20 12.59 0.33 -14.57
N VAL A 21 11.63 -0.38 -15.17
CA VAL A 21 10.43 -0.86 -14.49
C VAL A 21 10.81 -1.89 -13.42
N PHE A 22 11.64 -2.87 -13.76
CA PHE A 22 12.10 -3.90 -12.82
C PHE A 22 12.78 -3.28 -11.59
N SER A 23 13.72 -2.35 -11.79
CA SER A 23 14.39 -1.66 -10.69
C SER A 23 13.42 -0.83 -9.83
N ALA A 24 12.39 -0.22 -10.42
CA ALA A 24 11.40 0.52 -9.66
C ALA A 24 10.53 -0.39 -8.79
N VAL A 25 10.07 -1.53 -9.33
CA VAL A 25 9.18 -2.45 -8.60
C VAL A 25 9.88 -3.23 -7.48
N LEU A 26 11.22 -3.22 -7.41
CA LEU A 26 11.94 -3.73 -6.24
C LEU A 26 11.54 -3.01 -4.95
N GLY A 27 11.21 -1.71 -5.05
CA GLY A 27 10.67 -1.00 -3.90
C GLY A 27 9.31 -1.55 -3.45
N SER A 28 8.44 -1.88 -4.42
CA SER A 28 7.13 -2.48 -4.16
C SER A 28 7.25 -3.87 -3.55
N LEU A 29 8.25 -4.66 -3.98
CA LEU A 29 8.61 -5.93 -3.34
C LEU A 29 9.02 -5.71 -1.89
N GLN A 30 9.87 -4.73 -1.62
CA GLN A 30 10.29 -4.40 -0.26
C GLN A 30 9.13 -3.91 0.62
N PHE A 31 8.21 -3.13 0.05
CA PHE A 31 6.96 -2.73 0.72
C PHE A 31 6.14 -3.98 1.11
N GLY A 32 5.87 -4.88 0.17
CA GLY A 32 5.17 -6.14 0.44
C GLY A 32 5.84 -7.01 1.50
N TYR A 33 7.17 -7.13 1.43
CA TYR A 33 7.95 -7.86 2.43
C TYR A 33 7.72 -7.32 3.84
N ASN A 34 7.76 -6.00 4.01
CA ASN A 34 7.57 -5.37 5.32
C ASN A 34 6.13 -5.45 5.87
N ILE A 35 5.14 -5.63 4.98
CA ILE A 35 3.78 -5.98 5.39
C ILE A 35 3.75 -7.40 5.99
N GLY A 36 4.35 -8.37 5.31
CA GLY A 36 4.25 -9.78 5.69
C GLY A 36 5.17 -10.21 6.84
N VAL A 37 6.37 -9.63 6.94
CA VAL A 37 7.48 -10.16 7.76
C VAL A 37 7.20 -10.14 9.26
N ILE A 38 6.35 -9.22 9.73
CA ILE A 38 6.07 -9.07 11.15
C ILE A 38 5.15 -10.18 11.69
N ASN A 39 4.36 -10.83 10.82
CA ASN A 39 3.28 -11.72 11.27
C ASN A 39 3.79 -13.08 11.77
N ALA A 40 4.68 -13.74 11.01
CA ALA A 40 5.19 -15.06 11.37
C ALA A 40 5.97 -15.09 12.71
N PRO A 41 6.88 -14.14 13.01
CA PRO A 41 7.64 -14.13 14.26
C PRO A 41 6.93 -13.47 15.45
N GLN A 42 5.60 -13.21 15.39
CA GLN A 42 4.87 -12.48 16.44
C GLN A 42 5.22 -12.97 17.86
N LYS A 43 5.01 -14.26 18.14
CA LYS A 43 5.25 -14.84 19.47
C LYS A 43 6.72 -14.75 19.92
N VAL A 44 7.65 -14.78 18.96
CA VAL A 44 9.09 -14.66 19.23
C VAL A 44 9.44 -13.23 19.61
N ILE A 45 8.88 -12.24 18.90
CA ILE A 45 9.07 -10.81 19.20
C ILE A 45 8.42 -10.45 20.54
N GLU A 46 7.20 -10.92 20.81
CA GLU A 46 6.54 -10.72 22.12
C GLU A 46 7.36 -11.30 23.28
N ARG A 47 8.01 -12.46 23.08
CA ARG A 47 8.94 -13.01 24.07
C ARG A 47 10.16 -12.11 24.28
N SER A 48 10.78 -11.63 23.21
CA SER A 48 11.91 -10.68 23.29
C SER A 48 11.53 -9.38 24.01
N TYR A 49 10.27 -8.92 23.85
CA TYR A 49 9.76 -7.76 24.59
C TYR A 49 9.70 -8.04 26.08
N ASN A 50 9.16 -9.20 26.46
CA ASN A 50 9.09 -9.62 27.86
C ASN A 50 10.47 -9.79 28.48
N GLU A 51 11.43 -10.39 27.77
CA GLU A 51 12.82 -10.52 28.21
C GLU A 51 13.48 -9.15 28.43
N THR A 52 13.29 -8.23 27.48
CA THR A 52 13.77 -6.84 27.58
C THR A 52 13.18 -6.11 28.79
N TRP A 53 11.87 -6.28 29.04
CA TRP A 53 11.19 -5.67 30.17
C TRP A 53 11.71 -6.16 31.52
N LEU A 54 11.85 -7.50 31.65
CA LEU A 54 12.42 -8.13 32.85
C LEU A 54 13.83 -7.62 33.11
N GLY A 55 14.66 -7.51 32.07
CA GLY A 55 16.02 -6.98 32.19
C GLY A 55 16.09 -5.53 32.69
N ARG A 56 15.08 -4.71 32.39
CA ARG A 56 15.02 -3.29 32.82
C ARG A 56 14.48 -3.08 34.22
N GLN A 57 13.52 -3.90 34.63
CA GLN A 57 12.84 -3.77 35.93
C GLN A 57 13.68 -4.35 37.08
N GLY A 58 14.65 -5.23 36.79
CA GLY A 58 15.47 -5.87 37.79
C GLY A 58 14.70 -6.90 38.64
N PRO A 59 15.33 -7.46 39.71
CA PRO A 59 14.77 -8.56 40.48
C PRO A 59 13.51 -8.22 41.29
N GLU A 60 13.30 -6.94 41.62
CA GLU A 60 12.19 -6.46 42.48
C GLU A 60 11.00 -5.94 41.67
N GLY A 61 11.06 -6.02 40.34
CA GLY A 61 9.99 -5.57 39.46
C GLY A 61 8.71 -6.43 39.53
N PRO A 62 7.61 -5.97 38.90
CA PRO A 62 6.31 -6.64 38.92
C PRO A 62 6.24 -7.96 38.12
N GLY A 63 7.39 -8.56 37.78
CA GLY A 63 7.50 -9.75 36.95
C GLY A 63 7.32 -9.48 35.46
N SER A 64 6.68 -10.42 34.75
CA SER A 64 6.46 -10.35 33.30
C SER A 64 5.58 -9.16 32.89
N ILE A 65 5.69 -8.73 31.63
CA ILE A 65 4.83 -7.68 31.06
C ILE A 65 3.35 -8.05 31.26
N PRO A 66 2.51 -7.13 31.81
CA PRO A 66 1.07 -7.32 31.87
C PRO A 66 0.47 -7.58 30.48
N PRO A 67 -0.43 -8.57 30.30
CA PRO A 67 -0.93 -8.96 28.97
C PRO A 67 -1.48 -7.79 28.14
N GLY A 68 -2.27 -6.90 28.75
CA GLY A 68 -2.80 -5.72 28.04
C GLY A 68 -1.72 -4.77 27.53
N THR A 69 -0.63 -4.60 28.29
CA THR A 69 0.53 -3.80 27.86
C THR A 69 1.28 -4.48 26.72
N LEU A 70 1.45 -5.82 26.77
CA LEU A 70 2.09 -6.58 25.71
C LEU A 70 1.30 -6.47 24.40
N THR A 71 -0.03 -6.67 24.46
CA THR A 71 -0.92 -6.49 23.31
C THR A 71 -0.83 -5.08 22.74
N THR A 72 -0.78 -4.06 23.60
CA THR A 72 -0.65 -2.66 23.16
C THR A 72 0.69 -2.39 22.51
N LEU A 73 1.80 -2.88 23.07
CA LEU A 73 3.14 -2.74 22.50
C LEU A 73 3.25 -3.45 21.15
N TRP A 74 2.71 -4.67 21.04
CA TRP A 74 2.65 -5.40 19.79
C TRP A 74 1.82 -4.66 18.73
N ALA A 75 0.59 -4.26 19.08
CA ALA A 75 -0.29 -3.51 18.19
C ALA A 75 0.37 -2.21 17.71
N LEU A 76 1.07 -1.50 18.61
CA LEU A 76 1.84 -0.30 18.26
C LEU A 76 2.97 -0.63 17.27
N SER A 77 3.75 -1.69 17.49
CA SER A 77 4.83 -2.12 16.59
C SER A 77 4.35 -2.52 15.20
N VAL A 78 3.14 -3.04 15.10
CA VAL A 78 2.49 -3.32 13.82
C VAL A 78 1.96 -2.03 13.18
N ALA A 79 1.18 -1.23 13.92
CA ALA A 79 0.44 -0.08 13.40
C ALA A 79 1.31 1.17 13.13
N ILE A 80 2.45 1.34 13.83
CA ILE A 80 3.35 2.48 13.62
C ILE A 80 3.96 2.51 12.21
N PHE A 81 4.05 1.33 11.55
CA PHE A 81 4.39 1.22 10.14
C PHE A 81 3.43 2.03 9.27
N SER A 82 2.13 1.95 9.56
CA SER A 82 1.09 2.71 8.85
C SER A 82 1.19 4.20 9.11
N VAL A 83 1.61 4.61 10.31
CA VAL A 83 1.84 6.02 10.64
C VAL A 83 2.99 6.61 9.83
N GLY A 84 4.11 5.88 9.73
CA GLY A 84 5.20 6.27 8.84
C GLY A 84 4.73 6.43 7.40
N GLY A 85 3.94 5.45 6.91
CA GLY A 85 3.35 5.49 5.57
C GLY A 85 2.40 6.65 5.34
N MET A 86 1.55 7.00 6.31
CA MET A 86 0.65 8.16 6.23
C MET A 86 1.42 9.46 6.02
N ILE A 87 2.40 9.73 6.90
CA ILE A 87 3.15 10.99 6.87
C ILE A 87 3.90 11.10 5.55
N SER A 88 4.56 10.03 5.12
CA SER A 88 5.43 10.09 3.95
C SER A 88 4.64 10.09 2.63
N SER A 89 3.53 9.35 2.54
CA SER A 89 2.65 9.38 1.38
C SER A 89 1.99 10.74 1.19
N PHE A 90 1.63 11.44 2.27
CA PHE A 90 1.13 12.82 2.16
C PHE A 90 2.18 13.79 1.61
N LEU A 91 3.46 13.56 1.89
CA LEU A 91 4.58 14.39 1.41
C LEU A 91 5.05 14.02 0.00
N ILE A 92 4.52 12.97 -0.60
CA ILE A 92 4.99 12.47 -1.90
C ILE A 92 4.88 13.52 -3.01
N GLY A 93 3.83 14.34 -2.99
CA GLY A 93 3.61 15.40 -3.98
C GLY A 93 4.77 16.39 -4.01
N VAL A 94 5.14 16.88 -2.83
CA VAL A 94 6.25 17.82 -2.64
C VAL A 94 7.58 17.17 -3.03
N ILE A 95 7.86 15.97 -2.52
CA ILE A 95 9.12 15.25 -2.75
C ILE A 95 9.31 14.92 -4.23
N SER A 96 8.26 14.43 -4.89
CA SER A 96 8.32 14.02 -6.31
C SER A 96 8.45 15.20 -7.28
N GLN A 97 7.95 16.39 -6.90
CA GLN A 97 8.15 17.61 -7.66
C GLN A 97 9.56 18.18 -7.46
N TRP A 98 10.05 18.19 -6.22
CA TRP A 98 11.35 18.78 -5.90
C TRP A 98 12.53 17.94 -6.39
N LEU A 99 12.52 16.62 -6.14
CA LEU A 99 13.63 15.73 -6.53
C LEU A 99 13.44 15.09 -7.91
N GLY A 100 12.21 15.07 -8.42
CA GLY A 100 11.83 14.16 -9.49
C GLY A 100 11.69 12.70 -8.99
N ARG A 101 10.98 11.87 -9.76
CA ARG A 101 10.53 10.53 -9.32
C ARG A 101 11.71 9.57 -9.08
N LYS A 102 12.64 9.50 -10.05
CA LYS A 102 13.82 8.63 -9.97
C LYS A 102 14.70 8.94 -8.75
N ARG A 103 15.04 10.22 -8.55
CA ARG A 103 15.91 10.61 -7.42
C ARG A 103 15.19 10.44 -6.09
N ALA A 104 13.89 10.73 -6.02
CA ALA A 104 13.09 10.48 -4.82
C ALA A 104 13.11 8.99 -4.41
N MET A 105 12.97 8.06 -5.36
CA MET A 105 13.08 6.61 -5.09
C MET A 105 14.50 6.20 -4.63
N LEU A 106 15.55 6.84 -5.15
CA LEU A 106 16.92 6.54 -4.71
C LEU A 106 17.17 7.04 -3.28
N VAL A 107 16.74 8.26 -2.97
CA VAL A 107 16.90 8.88 -1.64
C VAL A 107 16.06 8.15 -0.58
N SER A 108 14.87 7.65 -0.94
CA SER A 108 14.04 6.90 0.01
C SER A 108 14.73 5.64 0.54
N ASN A 109 15.68 5.03 -0.20
CA ASN A 109 16.45 3.88 0.29
C ASN A 109 17.24 4.18 1.57
N ILE A 110 17.55 5.44 1.87
CA ILE A 110 18.17 5.82 3.16
C ILE A 110 17.24 5.43 4.32
N LEU A 111 15.93 5.69 4.18
CA LEU A 111 14.93 5.28 5.18
C LEU A 111 14.85 3.76 5.32
N ALA A 112 14.96 3.04 4.20
CA ALA A 112 14.96 1.58 4.21
C ALA A 112 16.18 0.99 4.95
N VAL A 113 17.38 1.53 4.69
CA VAL A 113 18.62 1.10 5.34
C VAL A 113 18.58 1.41 6.83
N LEU A 114 18.18 2.64 7.21
CA LEU A 114 18.08 3.03 8.61
C LEU A 114 17.01 2.21 9.37
N GLY A 115 15.83 2.05 8.77
CA GLY A 115 14.76 1.24 9.35
C GLY A 115 15.18 -0.22 9.54
N GLY A 116 15.78 -0.82 8.50
CA GLY A 116 16.30 -2.18 8.56
C GLY A 116 17.40 -2.36 9.62
N ALA A 117 18.34 -1.41 9.72
CA ALA A 117 19.40 -1.45 10.72
C ALA A 117 18.86 -1.36 12.15
N LEU A 118 17.92 -0.44 12.42
CA LEU A 118 17.28 -0.33 13.73
C LEU A 118 16.53 -1.62 14.12
N MET A 119 15.77 -2.20 13.20
CA MET A 119 15.05 -3.45 13.47
C MET A 119 16.01 -4.63 13.68
N GLY A 120 17.07 -4.74 12.86
CA GLY A 120 18.06 -5.81 12.96
C GLY A 120 18.90 -5.76 14.24
N LEU A 121 19.15 -4.55 14.77
CA LEU A 121 19.92 -4.34 15.99
C LEU A 121 19.06 -4.30 17.26
N ALA A 122 17.73 -4.24 17.15
CA ALA A 122 16.81 -4.05 18.27
C ALA A 122 16.98 -5.11 19.38
N ASN A 123 17.16 -6.38 18.99
CA ASN A 123 17.35 -7.46 19.95
C ASN A 123 18.72 -7.40 20.64
N ALA A 124 19.79 -7.10 19.89
CA ALA A 124 21.13 -6.95 20.46
C ALA A 124 21.23 -5.77 21.44
N ALA A 125 20.44 -4.73 21.21
CA ALA A 125 20.35 -3.55 22.06
C ALA A 125 19.33 -3.68 23.20
N ALA A 126 18.62 -4.82 23.32
CA ALA A 126 17.51 -5.00 24.28
C ALA A 126 16.54 -3.80 24.27
N SER A 127 16.05 -3.44 23.07
CA SER A 127 15.17 -2.27 22.89
C SER A 127 14.03 -2.55 21.91
N TYR A 128 12.82 -2.64 22.46
CA TYR A 128 11.60 -2.65 21.66
C TYR A 128 11.32 -1.28 21.01
N GLU A 129 11.84 -0.18 21.57
CA GLU A 129 11.74 1.15 20.97
C GLU A 129 12.50 1.24 19.64
N MET A 130 13.68 0.62 19.54
CA MET A 130 14.42 0.53 18.28
C MET A 130 13.64 -0.24 17.22
N LEU A 131 12.92 -1.31 17.60
CA LEU A 131 12.03 -2.01 16.68
C LEU A 131 10.88 -1.10 16.22
N ILE A 132 10.21 -0.42 17.15
CA ILE A 132 9.09 0.50 16.86
C ILE A 132 9.55 1.64 15.94
N LEU A 133 10.70 2.26 16.21
CA LEU A 133 11.26 3.32 15.37
C LEU A 133 11.68 2.79 14.00
N GLY A 134 12.28 1.60 13.94
CA GLY A 134 12.62 0.94 12.69
C GLY A 134 11.37 0.65 11.84
N ARG A 135 10.27 0.20 12.47
CA ARG A 135 8.96 0.00 11.84
C ARG A 135 8.35 1.31 11.33
N PHE A 136 8.49 2.41 12.07
CA PHE A 136 8.09 3.74 11.61
C PHE A 136 8.87 4.16 10.34
N LEU A 137 10.20 4.04 10.36
CA LEU A 137 11.04 4.47 9.22
C LEU A 137 10.80 3.63 7.97
N ILE A 138 10.67 2.30 8.10
CA ILE A 138 10.35 1.44 6.97
C ILE A 138 8.90 1.64 6.48
N GLY A 139 8.00 2.06 7.37
CA GLY A 139 6.69 2.57 7.04
C GLY A 139 6.77 3.82 6.17
N ALA A 140 7.58 4.81 6.58
CA ALA A 140 7.82 6.02 5.80
C ALA A 140 8.43 5.73 4.43
N TYR A 141 9.40 4.81 4.35
CA TYR A 141 9.90 4.30 3.07
C TYR A 141 8.77 3.72 2.20
N SER A 142 7.93 2.88 2.80
CA SER A 142 6.84 2.19 2.10
C SER A 142 5.78 3.16 1.57
N GLY A 143 5.43 4.20 2.34
CA GLY A 143 4.46 5.22 1.91
C GLY A 143 4.95 6.11 0.77
N LEU A 144 6.26 6.38 0.70
CA LEU A 144 6.84 7.04 -0.49
C LEU A 144 6.79 6.11 -1.69
N THR A 145 7.22 4.86 -1.49
CA THR A 145 7.31 3.85 -2.55
C THR A 145 5.93 3.52 -3.14
N SER A 146 4.88 3.44 -2.31
CA SER A 146 3.52 3.10 -2.74
C SER A 146 2.94 4.11 -3.74
N GLY A 147 3.42 5.36 -3.76
CA GLY A 147 3.03 6.33 -4.77
C GLY A 147 4.12 6.62 -5.83
N LEU A 148 5.41 6.53 -5.49
CA LEU A 148 6.49 6.91 -6.41
C LEU A 148 6.65 5.87 -7.51
N VAL A 149 6.53 4.58 -7.18
CA VAL A 149 6.66 3.49 -8.15
C VAL A 149 5.56 3.53 -9.21
N PRO A 150 4.25 3.53 -8.87
CA PRO A 150 3.21 3.61 -9.90
C PRO A 150 3.26 4.90 -10.71
N MET A 151 3.64 6.03 -10.09
CA MET A 151 3.83 7.29 -10.80
C MET A 151 4.98 7.20 -11.82
N TYR A 152 6.13 6.67 -11.40
CA TYR A 152 7.30 6.50 -12.26
C TYR A 152 7.02 5.54 -13.42
N VAL A 153 6.47 4.36 -13.12
CA VAL A 153 6.10 3.35 -14.13
C VAL A 153 5.06 3.91 -15.10
N GLY A 154 4.03 4.60 -14.60
CA GLY A 154 3.00 5.22 -15.43
C GLY A 154 3.51 6.33 -16.35
N GLU A 155 4.53 7.08 -15.92
CA GLU A 155 5.17 8.15 -16.69
C GLU A 155 6.10 7.61 -17.79
N ILE A 156 6.81 6.50 -17.55
CA ILE A 156 7.73 5.92 -18.56
C ILE A 156 7.07 4.89 -19.48
N ALA A 157 5.91 4.34 -19.09
CA ALA A 157 5.23 3.30 -19.85
C ALA A 157 4.54 3.86 -21.12
N PRO A 158 4.65 3.15 -22.27
CA PRO A 158 3.80 3.36 -23.43
C PRO A 158 2.32 3.32 -23.05
N THR A 159 1.49 4.17 -23.66
CA THR A 159 0.05 4.27 -23.32
C THR A 159 -0.69 2.93 -23.42
N HIS A 160 -0.36 2.11 -24.43
CA HIS A 160 -0.98 0.80 -24.65
C HIS A 160 -0.51 -0.30 -23.69
N LEU A 161 0.61 -0.10 -22.98
CA LEU A 161 1.17 -1.06 -22.00
C LEU A 161 1.12 -0.54 -20.57
N ARG A 162 0.61 0.68 -20.35
CA ARG A 162 0.61 1.33 -19.03
C ARG A 162 -0.07 0.49 -17.96
N GLY A 163 -1.25 -0.05 -18.26
CA GLY A 163 -1.95 -0.94 -17.34
C GLY A 163 -1.15 -2.21 -17.04
N ALA A 164 -0.62 -2.87 -18.08
CA ALA A 164 0.17 -4.09 -17.92
C ALA A 164 1.45 -3.88 -17.08
N LEU A 165 2.25 -2.85 -17.41
CA LEU A 165 3.46 -2.52 -16.64
C LEU A 165 3.12 -2.03 -15.22
N GLY A 166 1.98 -1.36 -15.07
CA GLY A 166 1.43 -0.99 -13.77
C GLY A 166 1.26 -2.22 -12.87
N THR A 167 0.59 -3.28 -13.34
CA THR A 167 0.31 -4.49 -12.53
C THR A 167 1.55 -5.12 -11.89
N LEU A 168 2.74 -4.92 -12.46
CA LEU A 168 4.00 -5.39 -11.87
C LEU A 168 4.27 -4.81 -10.47
N ASN A 169 3.76 -3.62 -10.16
CA ASN A 169 3.83 -3.04 -8.82
C ASN A 169 3.08 -3.90 -7.80
N GLN A 170 1.84 -4.28 -8.09
CA GLN A 170 1.04 -5.12 -7.20
C GLN A 170 1.61 -6.53 -7.12
N LEU A 171 2.00 -7.11 -8.26
CA LEU A 171 2.65 -8.41 -8.31
C LEU A 171 3.90 -8.46 -7.42
N ALA A 172 4.71 -7.40 -7.45
CA ALA A 172 5.89 -7.28 -6.59
C ALA A 172 5.52 -7.22 -5.10
N ILE A 173 4.49 -6.46 -4.72
CA ILE A 173 3.98 -6.40 -3.33
C ILE A 173 3.57 -7.80 -2.86
N VAL A 174 2.73 -8.50 -3.64
CA VAL A 174 2.27 -9.86 -3.30
C VAL A 174 3.44 -10.83 -3.20
N THR A 175 4.39 -10.75 -4.13
CA THR A 175 5.60 -11.56 -4.11
C THR A 175 6.43 -11.28 -2.85
N GLY A 176 6.54 -10.02 -2.45
CA GLY A 176 7.20 -9.61 -1.21
C GLY A 176 6.53 -10.19 0.03
N ILE A 177 5.19 -10.12 0.10
CA ILE A 177 4.40 -10.72 1.20
C ILE A 177 4.65 -12.23 1.24
N LEU A 178 4.59 -12.90 0.09
CA LEU A 178 4.84 -14.33 -0.02
C LEU A 178 6.26 -14.70 0.45
N ILE A 179 7.29 -13.98 -0.01
CA ILE A 179 8.67 -14.19 0.43
C ILE A 179 8.79 -14.02 1.94
N ALA A 180 8.16 -12.98 2.50
CA ALA A 180 8.18 -12.73 3.94
C ALA A 180 7.51 -13.86 4.74
N GLN A 181 6.38 -14.38 4.24
CA GLN A 181 5.71 -15.52 4.83
C GLN A 181 6.59 -16.77 4.76
N VAL A 182 7.14 -17.08 3.58
CA VAL A 182 8.01 -18.24 3.35
C VAL A 182 9.25 -18.20 4.24
N LEU A 183 9.95 -17.07 4.29
CA LEU A 183 11.12 -16.91 5.18
C LEU A 183 10.72 -16.93 6.67
N GLY A 184 9.47 -16.60 6.98
CA GLY A 184 8.89 -16.73 8.32
C GLY A 184 8.54 -18.17 8.72
N LEU A 185 8.25 -19.06 7.76
CA LEU A 185 7.85 -20.46 8.00
C LEU A 185 8.96 -21.30 8.68
N GLU A 186 10.22 -20.91 8.51
CA GLU A 186 11.38 -21.73 8.91
C GLU A 186 12.09 -21.36 10.21
N SER A 187 11.70 -20.29 10.94
CA SER A 187 12.11 -20.20 12.36
C SER A 187 11.41 -21.27 13.23
N MET A 188 10.43 -22.01 12.69
CA MET A 188 9.62 -22.97 13.44
C MET A 188 9.53 -24.42 12.89
N LEU A 189 9.82 -24.74 11.62
CA LEU A 189 9.56 -26.10 11.10
C LEU A 189 10.67 -26.74 10.22
N GLY A 190 11.78 -26.04 9.96
CA GLY A 190 12.94 -26.56 9.20
C GLY A 190 13.94 -27.39 10.02
N THR A 191 13.55 -27.91 11.19
CA THR A 191 14.40 -28.80 11.99
C THR A 191 14.15 -30.26 11.60
N ALA A 192 15.18 -31.11 11.65
CA ALA A 192 15.15 -32.52 11.19
C ALA A 192 14.01 -33.38 11.79
N THR A 193 13.38 -32.92 12.88
CA THR A 193 12.30 -33.58 13.61
C THR A 193 10.88 -33.07 13.29
N LEU A 194 10.72 -31.90 12.66
CA LEU A 194 9.42 -31.20 12.55
C LEU A 194 8.88 -31.07 11.11
N TRP A 195 9.67 -31.43 10.10
CA TRP A 195 9.21 -31.45 8.70
C TRP A 195 7.98 -32.37 8.45
N PRO A 196 7.75 -33.50 9.17
CA PRO A 196 6.52 -34.27 9.03
C PRO A 196 5.31 -33.57 9.68
N LEU A 197 5.53 -32.70 10.67
CA LEU A 197 4.49 -31.87 11.29
C LEU A 197 4.04 -30.74 10.34
N LEU A 198 4.92 -30.27 9.45
CA LEU A 198 4.59 -29.31 8.39
C LEU A 198 3.61 -29.92 7.36
N LEU A 199 3.73 -31.22 7.10
CA LEU A 199 2.75 -31.99 6.32
C LEU A 199 1.51 -32.38 7.16
N GLY A 200 1.67 -32.65 8.46
CA GLY A 200 0.61 -33.04 9.40
C GLY A 200 -0.24 -31.91 9.99
N ILE A 201 0.20 -30.64 9.95
CA ILE A 201 -0.57 -29.46 10.40
C ILE A 201 -1.81 -29.20 9.51
N THR A 202 -1.84 -29.81 8.32
CA THR A 202 -3.07 -29.95 7.54
C THR A 202 -4.13 -30.84 8.21
N VAL A 203 -3.82 -31.49 9.34
CA VAL A 203 -4.65 -32.50 10.02
C VAL A 203 -4.98 -32.13 11.50
N LEU A 204 -4.69 -30.92 12.00
CA LEU A 204 -5.03 -30.62 13.41
C LEU A 204 -6.54 -30.36 13.65
N PRO A 205 -7.15 -30.97 14.69
CA PRO A 205 -8.59 -31.05 14.86
C PRO A 205 -9.15 -29.93 15.76
N GLU A 206 -10.14 -29.19 15.28
CA GLU A 206 -11.09 -28.46 16.16
C GLU A 206 -12.52 -28.72 15.72
N ARG A 207 -13.15 -29.67 16.44
CA ARG A 207 -14.57 -30.08 16.53
C ARG A 207 -15.35 -30.38 15.24
N VAL A 208 -14.93 -29.93 14.05
CA VAL A 208 -15.44 -30.30 12.73
C VAL A 208 -14.31 -30.18 11.69
N PRO A 209 -13.62 -31.26 11.30
CA PRO A 209 -12.47 -31.24 10.37
C PRO A 209 -12.72 -30.52 9.04
N ALA A 210 -13.96 -30.48 8.57
CA ALA A 210 -14.34 -29.81 7.33
C ALA A 210 -14.24 -28.26 7.41
N MET A 211 -14.41 -27.64 8.58
CA MET A 211 -14.45 -26.18 8.73
C MET A 211 -13.08 -25.50 8.61
N SER A 212 -12.01 -26.20 8.98
CA SER A 212 -10.64 -25.69 8.81
C SER A 212 -10.27 -25.62 7.32
N TYR A 213 -10.59 -26.65 6.53
CA TYR A 213 -10.37 -26.62 5.08
C TYR A 213 -11.22 -25.54 4.39
N VAL A 214 -12.47 -25.37 4.80
CA VAL A 214 -13.34 -24.29 4.30
C VAL A 214 -12.74 -22.92 4.59
N SER A 215 -12.20 -22.70 5.79
CA SER A 215 -11.55 -21.43 6.15
C SER A 215 -10.28 -21.18 5.33
N ILE A 216 -9.45 -22.20 5.10
CA ILE A 216 -8.25 -22.08 4.26
C ILE A 216 -8.63 -21.74 2.82
N VAL A 217 -9.59 -22.46 2.25
CA VAL A 217 -10.09 -22.20 0.89
C VAL A 217 -10.71 -20.81 0.79
N ALA A 218 -11.45 -20.37 1.82
CA ALA A 218 -12.04 -19.04 1.86
C ALA A 218 -10.99 -17.93 1.93
N ILE A 219 -9.91 -18.11 2.71
CA ILE A 219 -8.79 -17.16 2.77
C ILE A 219 -8.08 -17.09 1.41
N PHE A 220 -7.78 -18.23 0.79
CA PHE A 220 -7.14 -18.24 -0.54
C PHE A 220 -8.04 -17.64 -1.61
N GLY A 221 -9.35 -17.94 -1.58
CA GLY A 221 -10.32 -17.32 -2.46
C GLY A 221 -10.38 -15.80 -2.25
N PHE A 222 -10.45 -15.34 -1.00
CA PHE A 222 -10.45 -13.92 -0.66
C PHE A 222 -9.20 -13.21 -1.19
N VAL A 223 -8.01 -13.76 -0.95
CA VAL A 223 -6.75 -13.21 -1.46
C VAL A 223 -6.76 -13.18 -2.99
N ALA A 224 -7.18 -14.25 -3.66
CA ALA A 224 -7.24 -14.29 -5.12
C ALA A 224 -8.18 -13.21 -5.70
N PHE A 225 -9.39 -13.04 -5.14
CA PHE A 225 -10.33 -12.01 -5.60
C PHE A 225 -9.85 -10.59 -5.28
N PHE A 226 -9.17 -10.41 -4.13
CA PHE A 226 -8.56 -9.13 -3.78
C PHE A 226 -7.53 -8.71 -4.85
N GLU A 227 -6.69 -9.64 -5.29
CA GLU A 227 -5.65 -9.35 -6.29
C GLU A 227 -6.18 -9.10 -7.71
N ILE A 228 -7.37 -9.60 -8.05
CA ILE A 228 -8.01 -9.34 -9.36
C ILE A 228 -8.55 -7.91 -9.47
N GLY A 229 -8.97 -7.31 -8.35
CA GLY A 229 -9.66 -6.02 -8.36
C GLY A 229 -9.18 -5.03 -7.30
N PRO A 230 -9.66 -5.15 -6.05
CA PRO A 230 -9.42 -4.14 -5.01
C PRO A 230 -7.94 -3.88 -4.66
N GLY A 231 -7.05 -4.85 -4.89
CA GLY A 231 -5.61 -4.70 -4.66
C GLY A 231 -4.94 -3.73 -5.65
N PRO A 232 -4.86 -4.06 -6.95
CA PRO A 232 -4.15 -3.23 -7.92
C PRO A 232 -4.92 -1.96 -8.33
N ILE A 233 -6.24 -2.04 -8.53
CA ILE A 233 -7.00 -1.00 -9.23
C ILE A 233 -6.92 0.38 -8.56
N PRO A 234 -7.10 0.54 -7.23
CA PRO A 234 -7.07 1.85 -6.59
C PRO A 234 -5.76 2.61 -6.76
N TRP A 235 -4.62 1.92 -6.84
CA TRP A 235 -3.32 2.56 -7.03
C TRP A 235 -3.14 3.11 -8.45
N PHE A 236 -3.70 2.44 -9.46
CA PHE A 236 -3.59 2.87 -10.85
C PHE A 236 -4.64 3.89 -11.23
N ILE A 237 -5.87 3.71 -10.75
CA ILE A 237 -6.95 4.60 -11.14
C ILE A 237 -6.63 6.04 -10.73
N VAL A 238 -5.98 6.27 -9.59
CA VAL A 238 -5.54 7.62 -9.19
C VAL A 238 -4.44 8.15 -10.12
N ALA A 239 -3.52 7.32 -10.58
CA ALA A 239 -2.50 7.74 -11.55
C ALA A 239 -3.08 8.03 -12.95
N GLU A 240 -4.17 7.35 -13.32
CA GLU A 240 -4.86 7.45 -14.62
C GLU A 240 -5.91 8.57 -14.67
N LEU A 241 -6.61 8.82 -13.56
CA LEU A 241 -7.65 9.84 -13.45
C LEU A 241 -7.09 11.26 -13.53
N PHE A 242 -5.84 11.45 -13.08
CA PHE A 242 -5.22 12.77 -12.98
C PHE A 242 -4.08 12.96 -13.99
N GLY A 243 -4.17 14.07 -14.73
CA GLY A 243 -3.09 14.56 -15.59
C GLY A 243 -1.82 14.93 -14.79
N GLN A 244 -0.72 15.20 -15.49
CA GLN A 244 0.61 15.36 -14.87
C GLN A 244 0.68 16.44 -13.78
N GLY A 245 -0.08 17.54 -13.91
CA GLY A 245 -0.14 18.63 -12.92
C GLY A 245 -0.70 18.19 -11.56
N PRO A 246 -1.99 17.82 -11.46
CA PRO A 246 -2.61 17.46 -10.18
C PRO A 246 -2.24 16.06 -9.66
N ARG A 247 -1.68 15.18 -10.48
CA ARG A 247 -1.39 13.78 -10.10
C ARG A 247 -0.59 13.63 -8.81
N PRO A 248 0.51 14.37 -8.56
CA PRO A 248 1.27 14.19 -7.33
C PRO A 248 0.44 14.53 -6.08
N ALA A 249 -0.45 15.52 -6.14
CA ALA A 249 -1.34 15.87 -5.04
C ALA A 249 -2.45 14.82 -4.85
N ALA A 250 -3.04 14.33 -5.94
CA ALA A 250 -4.05 13.27 -5.88
C ALA A 250 -3.47 11.98 -5.29
N MET A 251 -2.27 11.57 -5.71
CA MET A 251 -1.56 10.42 -5.15
C MET A 251 -1.24 10.61 -3.66
N ALA A 252 -0.92 11.83 -3.23
CA ALA A 252 -0.68 12.14 -1.83
C ALA A 252 -1.93 11.92 -0.96
N VAL A 253 -3.08 12.44 -1.40
CA VAL A 253 -4.36 12.30 -0.69
C VAL A 253 -4.84 10.85 -0.69
N ALA A 254 -4.75 10.16 -1.84
CA ALA A 254 -5.12 8.75 -1.94
C ALA A 254 -4.21 7.86 -1.08
N GLY A 255 -2.91 8.10 -1.11
CA GLY A 255 -1.93 7.42 -0.27
C GLY A 255 -2.23 7.63 1.22
N PHE A 256 -2.37 8.89 1.65
CA PHE A 256 -2.72 9.20 3.05
C PHE A 256 -3.98 8.46 3.48
N SER A 257 -5.04 8.52 2.67
CA SER A 257 -6.32 7.83 2.96
C SER A 257 -6.13 6.31 3.10
N ASN A 258 -5.36 5.69 2.20
CA ASN A 258 -5.05 4.26 2.26
C ASN A 258 -4.31 3.90 3.56
N TRP A 259 -3.27 4.65 3.90
CA TRP A 259 -2.47 4.41 5.09
C TRP A 259 -3.24 4.70 6.39
N THR A 260 -4.18 5.66 6.38
CA THR A 260 -5.11 5.89 7.50
C THR A 260 -6.04 4.71 7.69
N CYS A 261 -6.65 4.19 6.63
CA CYS A 261 -7.47 2.96 6.72
C CYS A 261 -6.65 1.79 7.24
N ASN A 262 -5.40 1.64 6.77
CA ASN A 262 -4.50 0.60 7.25
C ASN A 262 -4.17 0.74 8.75
N PHE A 263 -3.94 1.97 9.24
CA PHE A 263 -3.72 2.25 10.65
C PHE A 263 -4.94 1.89 11.51
N ILE A 264 -6.14 2.31 11.09
CA ILE A 264 -7.39 2.01 11.81
C ILE A 264 -7.60 0.50 11.95
N ILE A 265 -7.41 -0.26 10.86
CA ILE A 265 -7.53 -1.73 10.91
C ILE A 265 -6.39 -2.33 11.73
N GLY A 266 -5.15 -1.91 11.54
CA GLY A 266 -3.98 -2.45 12.26
C GLY A 266 -4.06 -2.26 13.78
N MET A 267 -4.55 -1.11 14.23
CA MET A 267 -4.73 -0.82 15.66
C MET A 267 -6.03 -1.42 16.21
N GLY A 268 -7.12 -1.40 15.42
CA GLY A 268 -8.46 -1.78 15.87
C GLY A 268 -8.81 -3.26 15.76
N PHE A 269 -8.19 -4.01 14.83
CA PHE A 269 -8.63 -5.36 14.48
C PHE A 269 -8.62 -6.34 15.66
N GLN A 270 -7.57 -6.34 16.48
CA GLN A 270 -7.47 -7.26 17.63
C GLN A 270 -8.63 -7.04 18.61
N TYR A 271 -8.95 -5.78 18.94
CA TYR A 271 -10.06 -5.44 19.83
C TYR A 271 -11.43 -5.83 19.26
N VAL A 272 -11.64 -5.61 17.96
CA VAL A 272 -12.91 -5.99 17.29
C VAL A 272 -13.04 -7.51 17.20
N ALA A 273 -11.94 -8.22 16.91
CA ALA A 273 -11.91 -9.67 16.84
C ALA A 273 -12.21 -10.31 18.21
N GLU A 274 -11.66 -9.76 19.31
CA GLU A 274 -11.98 -10.20 20.67
C GLU A 274 -13.46 -10.01 21.02
N ALA A 275 -14.08 -8.90 20.58
CA ALA A 275 -15.48 -8.59 20.86
C ALA A 275 -16.48 -9.40 20.00
N MET A 276 -16.16 -9.62 18.71
CA MET A 276 -17.08 -10.24 17.74
C MET A 276 -16.82 -11.73 17.49
N GLY A 277 -15.66 -12.25 17.88
CA GLY A 277 -15.24 -13.62 17.60
C GLY A 277 -15.35 -13.97 16.10
N PRO A 278 -15.99 -15.10 15.73
CA PRO A 278 -16.04 -15.56 14.35
C PRO A 278 -16.86 -14.64 13.40
N TYR A 279 -17.69 -13.75 13.95
CA TYR A 279 -18.56 -12.87 13.16
C TYR A 279 -17.86 -11.62 12.63
N VAL A 280 -16.59 -11.38 13.02
CA VAL A 280 -15.82 -10.18 12.62
C VAL A 280 -15.79 -9.96 11.11
N PHE A 281 -15.79 -11.03 10.31
CA PHE A 281 -15.77 -10.94 8.85
C PHE A 281 -17.08 -10.40 8.22
N LEU A 282 -18.21 -10.46 8.93
CA LEU A 282 -19.47 -9.87 8.44
C LEU A 282 -19.38 -8.34 8.33
N LEU A 283 -18.60 -7.70 9.20
CA LEU A 283 -18.33 -6.27 9.12
C LEU A 283 -17.64 -5.92 7.80
N PHE A 284 -16.63 -6.70 7.40
CA PHE A 284 -15.94 -6.52 6.13
C PHE A 284 -16.84 -6.82 4.93
N ALA A 285 -17.73 -7.82 5.03
CA ALA A 285 -18.69 -8.13 3.97
C ALA A 285 -19.65 -6.96 3.68
N VAL A 286 -20.17 -6.30 4.72
CA VAL A 286 -21.04 -5.12 4.57
C VAL A 286 -20.27 -3.95 3.92
N LEU A 287 -19.03 -3.70 4.35
CA LEU A 287 -18.19 -2.66 3.74
C LEU A 287 -17.89 -2.95 2.26
N LEU A 288 -17.55 -4.21 1.93
CA LEU A 288 -17.28 -4.64 0.55
C LEU A 288 -18.51 -4.47 -0.35
N LEU A 289 -19.71 -4.78 0.15
CA LEU A 289 -20.95 -4.54 -0.59
C LEU A 289 -21.18 -3.05 -0.87
N GLY A 290 -20.94 -2.20 0.14
CA GLY A 290 -21.00 -0.74 -0.02
C GLY A 290 -20.03 -0.22 -1.08
N PHE A 291 -18.77 -0.68 -1.04
CA PHE A 291 -17.77 -0.32 -2.04
C PHE A 291 -18.13 -0.84 -3.43
N PHE A 292 -18.66 -2.07 -3.55
CA PHE A 292 -19.12 -2.61 -4.82
C PHE A 292 -20.20 -1.73 -5.46
N ILE A 293 -21.22 -1.34 -4.69
CA ILE A 293 -22.29 -0.45 -5.16
C ILE A 293 -21.71 0.91 -5.58
N PHE A 294 -20.81 1.48 -4.79
CA PHE A 294 -20.15 2.74 -5.13
C PHE A 294 -19.36 2.64 -6.43
N THR A 295 -18.53 1.61 -6.59
CA THR A 295 -17.73 1.38 -7.79
C THR A 295 -18.61 1.24 -9.02
N PHE A 296 -19.68 0.44 -8.93
CA PHE A 296 -20.61 0.22 -10.03
C PHE A 296 -21.33 1.51 -10.48
N LEU A 297 -21.66 2.40 -9.54
CA LEU A 297 -22.44 3.60 -9.84
C LEU A 297 -21.60 4.84 -10.16
N ARG A 298 -20.36 4.94 -9.66
CA ARG A 298 -19.59 6.20 -9.65
C ARG A 298 -18.23 6.15 -10.33
N VAL A 299 -17.61 4.97 -10.49
CA VAL A 299 -16.24 4.87 -11.00
C VAL A 299 -16.25 4.70 -12.52
N PRO A 300 -15.67 5.62 -13.31
CA PRO A 300 -15.64 5.51 -14.76
C PRO A 300 -14.55 4.55 -15.26
N GLU A 301 -14.75 4.00 -16.46
CA GLU A 301 -13.75 3.18 -17.16
C GLU A 301 -12.62 4.07 -17.73
N THR A 302 -11.37 3.70 -17.43
CA THR A 302 -10.14 4.42 -17.83
C THR A 302 -9.33 3.70 -18.90
N ARG A 303 -9.60 2.41 -19.15
CA ARG A 303 -8.83 1.56 -20.05
C ARG A 303 -8.77 2.12 -21.47
N GLY A 304 -7.54 2.31 -21.97
CA GLY A 304 -7.29 2.75 -23.35
C GLY A 304 -7.60 4.22 -23.62
N ARG A 305 -7.93 5.00 -22.58
CA ARG A 305 -8.24 6.43 -22.70
C ARG A 305 -7.03 7.29 -22.36
N THR A 306 -6.91 8.46 -22.98
CA THR A 306 -5.88 9.44 -22.64
C THR A 306 -6.26 10.26 -21.40
N PHE A 307 -5.28 10.87 -20.73
CA PHE A 307 -5.52 11.74 -19.58
C PHE A 307 -6.49 12.89 -19.90
N ASP A 308 -6.40 13.45 -21.10
CA ASP A 308 -7.26 14.56 -21.54
C ASP A 308 -8.70 14.12 -21.76
N GLN A 309 -8.92 12.93 -22.31
CA GLN A 309 -10.25 12.35 -22.51
C GLN A 309 -10.95 12.08 -21.17
N ILE A 310 -10.23 11.53 -20.20
CA ILE A 310 -10.76 11.28 -18.85
C ILE A 310 -11.10 12.61 -18.17
N SER A 311 -10.19 13.59 -18.24
CA SER A 311 -10.39 14.92 -17.67
C SER A 311 -11.58 15.66 -18.28
N ALA A 312 -11.87 15.47 -19.57
CA ALA A 312 -12.99 16.10 -20.26
C ALA A 312 -14.35 15.57 -19.77
N ASP A 313 -14.46 14.28 -19.43
CA ASP A 313 -15.70 13.71 -18.86
C ASP A 313 -16.02 14.30 -17.49
N PHE A 314 -14.99 14.52 -16.66
CA PHE A 314 -15.17 15.16 -15.35
C PHE A 314 -15.59 16.64 -15.47
N ARG A 315 -15.14 17.35 -16.52
CA ARG A 315 -15.59 18.73 -16.81
C ARG A 315 -17.00 18.82 -17.38
N ARG A 316 -17.51 17.76 -18.01
CA ARG A 316 -18.89 17.69 -18.54
C ARG A 316 -19.94 17.40 -17.47
N THR A 317 -19.52 16.98 -16.27
CA THR A 317 -20.41 16.95 -15.11
C THR A 317 -20.50 18.38 -14.58
N PRO A 318 -21.67 19.05 -14.60
CA PRO A 318 -21.76 20.44 -14.18
C PRO A 318 -21.31 20.53 -12.72
N SER A 319 -20.23 21.27 -12.44
CA SER A 319 -19.92 21.61 -11.06
C SER A 319 -21.04 22.54 -10.58
N LEU A 320 -21.65 22.24 -9.44
CA LEU A 320 -22.62 23.15 -8.80
C LEU A 320 -22.01 24.52 -8.50
N LEU A 321 -20.68 24.63 -8.54
CA LEU A 321 -19.90 25.86 -8.33
C LEU A 321 -19.71 26.70 -9.60
N GLU A 322 -19.79 26.13 -10.81
CA GLU A 322 -19.73 26.92 -12.07
C GLU A 322 -21.06 27.57 -12.43
N GLN A 323 -22.18 27.14 -11.82
CA GLN A 323 -23.48 27.76 -12.06
C GLN A 323 -23.60 29.17 -11.47
N GLU A 324 -22.71 29.59 -10.56
CA GLU A 324 -22.78 30.92 -9.94
C GLU A 324 -22.01 32.03 -10.69
N VAL A 325 -21.18 31.73 -11.68
CA VAL A 325 -20.52 32.78 -12.48
C VAL A 325 -21.19 32.89 -13.84
N LYS A 326 -22.31 33.60 -13.89
CA LYS A 326 -22.88 34.10 -15.14
C LYS A 326 -21.93 35.14 -15.76
N PRO A 327 -21.48 34.98 -17.01
CA PRO A 327 -20.68 35.96 -17.73
C PRO A 327 -21.59 37.04 -18.32
N SER A 328 -22.14 37.92 -17.49
CA SER A 328 -23.10 38.94 -17.97
C SER A 328 -22.79 40.38 -17.55
N THR A 329 -21.53 40.77 -17.32
CA THR A 329 -21.28 42.20 -16.97
C THR A 329 -19.98 42.84 -17.49
N GLU A 330 -19.22 42.24 -18.41
CA GLU A 330 -18.00 42.91 -18.93
C GLU A 330 -18.10 43.47 -20.36
N LEU A 331 -19.19 43.26 -21.09
CA LEU A 331 -19.30 43.70 -22.49
C LEU A 331 -20.39 44.75 -22.77
N GLU A 332 -21.03 45.29 -21.73
CA GLU A 332 -22.10 46.31 -21.90
C GLU A 332 -21.63 47.74 -21.55
N TYR A 333 -20.31 47.96 -21.35
CA TYR A 333 -19.74 49.29 -21.03
C TYR A 333 -18.94 49.95 -22.16
N LEU A 334 -19.01 49.43 -23.39
CA LEU A 334 -18.49 50.13 -24.55
C LEU A 334 -19.69 50.63 -25.37
N GLY A 335 -20.19 51.81 -24.99
CA GLY A 335 -21.10 52.58 -25.82
C GLY A 335 -20.44 52.90 -27.18
N PRO A 336 -21.23 53.08 -28.25
CA PRO A 336 -20.68 53.37 -29.56
C PRO A 336 -20.04 54.76 -29.56
N ASP A 337 -18.79 54.84 -30.02
CA ASP A 337 -18.21 56.07 -30.55
C ASP A 337 -19.04 56.51 -31.76
N GLU A 338 -19.83 57.57 -31.61
CA GLU A 338 -20.36 58.34 -32.74
C GLU A 338 -19.62 59.67 -32.85
N ASN A 339 -19.00 59.85 -34.02
CA ASN A 339 -18.49 61.13 -34.50
C ASN A 339 -19.66 62.08 -34.77
N ASP A 340 -19.63 63.27 -34.17
CA ASP A 340 -19.82 64.60 -34.80
C ASP A 340 -19.41 65.72 -33.83
#